data_AF-A0A9C9G4X8-F1
#
_entry.id   AF-A0A9C9G4X8-F1
#
_cell.length_a   1.000
_cell.length_b   1.000
_cell.length_c   1.000
_cell.angle_alpha   90.00
_cell.angle_beta   90.00
_cell.angle_gamma   90.00
#
_symmetry.space_group_name_H-M   'P 1'
#
loop_
_entity.id
_entity.type
_entity.pdbx_description
1 polymer ?
#
loop_
_entity_poly.entity_id
_entity_poly.type
_entity_poly.pdbx_seq_one_letter_code
_entity_poly.pdbx_strand_id
1 'polypeptide(L)'
;IQRWIVACDQGLLEQTISVSGLEMTNTDVLVRLEFINGTSQSVLLTPSNSTFQVPAEASSQQIMATYTWLGITHILQGADHLLFVFALLLIVNNMRRLLWTITAFTLAHSITLAAATLGFVYVPQQPVEAVIALSILFLAMEIVHGKNGRPGAASRWPWMVAFIFGLLHGFGFAGALAEVGLPQQAIPLALVFFNVGVELGQLMFVVSVVLIGWMLHKLKYQQLLDRAETAMVYSIGGISSFWVFERVSVF
;
A
#
# COMPACT_ATOMS: atom_id res chain seq x y z
N ILE A 1 30.76 -26.51 14.03
CA ILE A 1 30.71 -25.16 13.41
C ILE A 1 32.13 -24.80 13.01
N GLN A 2 32.44 -24.80 11.72
CA GLN A 2 33.70 -24.26 11.21
C GLN A 2 33.50 -22.77 10.91
N ARG A 3 34.49 -21.93 11.22
CA ARG A 3 34.49 -20.50 10.92
C ARG A 3 35.81 -20.14 10.27
N TRP A 4 35.76 -19.35 9.22
CA TRP A 4 36.93 -18.82 8.52
C TRP A 4 36.68 -17.35 8.18
N ILE A 5 37.76 -16.59 8.03
CA ILE A 5 37.74 -15.18 7.64
C ILE A 5 38.48 -15.09 6.31
N VAL A 6 37.85 -14.48 5.31
CA VAL A 6 38.43 -14.25 3.99
C VAL A 6 38.48 -12.74 3.78
N ALA A 7 39.65 -12.22 3.40
CA ALA A 7 39.79 -10.83 2.98
C ALA A 7 39.47 -10.72 1.49
N CYS A 8 38.51 -9.87 1.13
CA CYS A 8 38.13 -9.59 -0.24
C CYS A 8 38.47 -8.13 -0.57
N ASP A 9 39.54 -7.90 -1.31
CA ASP A 9 40.06 -6.55 -1.60
C ASP A 9 39.09 -5.67 -2.41
N GLN A 10 38.18 -6.29 -3.17
CA GLN A 10 37.17 -5.62 -4.01
C GLN A 10 35.77 -5.57 -3.36
N GLY A 11 35.64 -5.98 -2.09
CA GLY A 11 34.34 -6.19 -1.45
C GLY A 11 33.62 -7.45 -1.96
N LEU A 12 32.43 -7.71 -1.42
CA LEU A 12 31.61 -8.88 -1.75
C LEU A 12 30.43 -8.57 -2.67
N LEU A 13 30.15 -7.29 -2.95
CA LEU A 13 29.01 -6.88 -3.79
C LEU A 13 29.19 -7.37 -5.23
N GLU A 14 28.11 -7.85 -5.85
CA GLU A 14 28.06 -8.44 -7.20
C GLU A 14 28.88 -9.72 -7.40
N GLN A 15 29.60 -10.17 -6.36
CA GLN A 15 30.37 -11.41 -6.39
C GLN A 15 29.48 -12.63 -6.15
N THR A 16 29.89 -13.79 -6.67
CA THR A 16 29.19 -15.05 -6.47
C THR A 16 29.83 -15.82 -5.31
N ILE A 17 29.02 -16.17 -4.32
CA ILE A 17 29.36 -17.08 -3.24
C ILE A 17 28.92 -18.48 -3.64
N SER A 18 29.85 -19.43 -3.60
CA SER A 18 29.54 -20.84 -3.81
C SER A 18 30.22 -21.70 -2.76
N VAL A 19 29.61 -22.85 -2.46
CA VAL A 19 30.20 -23.86 -1.58
C VAL A 19 30.59 -25.05 -2.45
N SER A 20 31.89 -25.15 -2.74
CA SER A 20 32.40 -26.23 -3.59
C SER A 20 32.08 -27.61 -3.00
N GLY A 21 31.51 -28.49 -3.81
CA GLY A 21 31.14 -29.85 -3.40
C GLY A 21 29.77 -29.94 -2.73
N LEU A 22 29.04 -28.84 -2.54
CA LEU A 22 27.69 -28.86 -1.97
C LEU A 22 26.72 -29.66 -2.84
N GLU A 23 26.85 -29.53 -4.17
CA GLU A 23 26.10 -30.28 -5.18
C GLU A 23 26.23 -31.81 -5.07
N MET A 24 27.27 -32.31 -4.39
CA MET A 24 27.50 -33.75 -4.17
C MET A 24 27.06 -34.23 -2.78
N THR A 25 26.39 -33.38 -2.01
CA THR A 25 25.96 -33.69 -0.63
C THR A 25 24.44 -33.62 -0.48
N ASN A 26 23.92 -34.17 0.62
CA ASN A 26 22.51 -34.01 1.03
C ASN A 26 22.37 -32.97 2.16
N THR A 27 23.26 -31.99 2.21
CA THR A 27 23.31 -30.99 3.29
C THR A 27 22.94 -29.61 2.73
N ASP A 28 22.19 -28.84 3.50
CA ASP A 28 21.91 -27.43 3.18
C ASP A 28 22.87 -26.52 3.95
N VAL A 29 23.25 -25.41 3.34
CA VAL A 29 24.14 -24.41 3.96
C VAL A 29 23.42 -23.08 4.09
N LEU A 30 23.29 -22.61 5.32
CA LEU A 30 22.80 -21.26 5.60
C LEU A 30 23.97 -20.26 5.50
N VAL A 31 23.94 -19.42 4.48
CA VAL A 31 24.88 -18.31 4.32
C VAL A 31 24.25 -17.06 4.92
N ARG A 32 24.92 -16.46 5.91
CA ARG A 32 24.55 -15.17 6.48
C ARG A 32 25.60 -14.13 6.12
N LEU A 33 25.18 -13.13 5.36
CA LEU A 33 25.98 -11.96 5.01
C LEU A 33 25.68 -10.85 6.01
N GLU A 34 26.72 -10.21 6.52
CA GLU A 34 26.63 -9.04 7.39
C GLU A 34 27.50 -7.96 6.76
N PHE A 35 26.85 -6.90 6.28
CA PHE A 35 27.50 -5.79 5.60
C PHE A 35 28.03 -4.77 6.61
N ILE A 36 29.05 -3.99 6.21
CA ILE A 36 29.65 -2.93 7.04
C ILE A 36 28.61 -1.90 7.49
N ASN A 37 27.55 -1.72 6.70
CA ASN A 37 26.42 -0.84 7.00
C ASN A 37 25.43 -1.41 8.05
N GLY A 38 25.73 -2.58 8.64
CA GLY A 38 24.95 -3.23 9.68
C GLY A 38 23.75 -4.05 9.18
N THR A 39 23.53 -4.12 7.87
CA THR A 39 22.48 -4.94 7.29
C THR A 39 22.92 -6.40 7.20
N SER A 40 21.99 -7.33 7.42
CA SER A 40 22.29 -8.75 7.26
C SER A 40 21.26 -9.45 6.38
N GLN A 41 21.74 -10.26 5.45
CA GLN A 41 20.90 -11.08 4.58
C GLN A 41 21.26 -12.54 4.80
N SER A 42 20.26 -13.41 4.92
CA SER A 42 20.47 -14.86 5.00
C SER A 42 19.90 -15.52 3.76
N VAL A 43 20.67 -16.44 3.18
CA VAL A 43 20.23 -17.27 2.05
C VAL A 43 20.55 -18.72 2.34
N LEU A 44 19.64 -19.61 1.96
CA LEU A 44 19.84 -21.05 2.04
C LEU A 44 20.38 -21.55 0.70
N LEU A 45 21.60 -22.08 0.70
CA LEU A 45 22.17 -22.80 -0.43
C LEU A 45 21.80 -24.27 -0.32
N THR A 46 21.26 -24.83 -1.40
CA THR A 46 20.88 -26.24 -1.51
C THR A 46 21.79 -26.94 -2.52
N PRO A 47 21.84 -28.28 -2.54
CA PRO A 47 22.60 -29.01 -3.57
C PRO A 47 22.15 -28.69 -5.01
N SER A 48 20.89 -28.29 -5.19
CA SER A 48 20.31 -27.85 -6.48
C SER A 48 20.57 -26.37 -6.82
N ASN A 49 20.94 -25.55 -5.85
CA ASN A 49 21.23 -24.14 -6.00
C ASN A 49 22.40 -23.74 -5.08
N SER A 50 23.61 -24.17 -5.47
CA SER A 50 24.83 -24.05 -4.65
C SER A 50 25.56 -22.71 -4.80
N THR A 51 24.99 -21.78 -5.57
CA THR A 51 25.57 -20.47 -5.85
C THR A 51 24.60 -19.35 -5.46
N PHE A 52 25.12 -18.31 -4.81
CA PHE A 52 24.38 -17.09 -4.53
C PHE A 52 25.18 -15.89 -5.01
N GLN A 53 24.61 -15.08 -5.88
CA GLN A 53 25.19 -13.80 -6.26
C GLN A 53 24.80 -12.75 -5.21
N VAL A 54 25.80 -12.12 -4.59
CA VAL A 54 25.59 -11.03 -3.66
C VAL A 54 25.01 -9.85 -4.44
N PRO A 55 23.80 -9.36 -4.10
CA PRO A 55 23.21 -8.23 -4.81
C PRO A 55 24.13 -7.01 -4.70
N ALA A 56 24.24 -6.22 -5.78
CA ALA A 56 24.75 -4.87 -5.66
C ALA A 56 23.90 -4.11 -4.63
N GLU A 57 24.48 -3.16 -3.88
CA GLU A 57 23.64 -2.24 -3.10
C GLU A 57 22.61 -1.63 -4.06
N ALA A 58 21.31 -1.83 -3.77
CA ALA A 58 20.27 -1.34 -4.64
C ALA A 58 20.46 0.16 -4.84
N SER A 59 20.69 0.57 -6.09
CA SER A 59 20.91 1.98 -6.38
C SER A 59 19.69 2.78 -5.92
N SER A 60 19.90 4.01 -5.44
CA SER A 60 18.78 4.88 -5.01
C SER A 60 17.73 5.02 -6.11
N GLN A 61 18.14 5.05 -7.38
CA GLN A 61 17.24 5.10 -8.54
C GLN A 61 16.38 3.84 -8.66
N GLN A 62 16.96 2.65 -8.47
CA GLN A 62 16.20 1.39 -8.46
C GLN A 62 15.21 1.36 -7.31
N ILE A 63 15.62 1.76 -6.10
CA ILE A 63 14.71 1.85 -4.93
C ILE A 63 13.56 2.80 -5.25
N MET A 64 13.85 4.00 -5.73
CA MET A 64 12.83 4.99 -6.11
C MET A 64 11.82 4.42 -7.11
N ALA A 65 12.29 3.82 -8.21
CA ALA A 65 11.43 3.28 -9.26
C ALA A 65 10.59 2.10 -8.75
N THR A 66 11.21 1.14 -8.07
CA THR A 66 10.54 -0.06 -7.55
C THR A 66 9.46 0.30 -6.55
N TYR A 67 9.75 1.18 -5.58
CA TYR A 67 8.78 1.53 -4.54
C TYR A 67 7.68 2.46 -5.06
N THR A 68 7.99 3.35 -6.01
CA THR A 68 6.94 4.11 -6.71
C THR A 68 5.98 3.18 -7.44
N TRP A 69 6.50 2.21 -8.18
CA TRP A 69 5.66 1.22 -8.87
C TRP A 69 4.84 0.37 -7.88
N LEU A 70 5.48 -0.09 -6.80
CA LEU A 70 4.81 -0.85 -5.75
C LEU A 70 3.65 -0.07 -5.14
N GLY A 71 3.84 1.22 -4.83
CA GLY A 71 2.80 2.10 -4.30
C GLY A 71 1.63 2.29 -5.27
N ILE A 72 1.92 2.46 -6.57
CA ILE A 72 0.89 2.52 -7.61
C ILE A 72 0.07 1.23 -7.63
N THR A 73 0.75 0.08 -7.72
CA THR A 73 0.07 -1.22 -7.81
C THR A 73 -0.70 -1.56 -6.54
N HIS A 74 -0.18 -1.18 -5.37
CA HIS A 74 -0.84 -1.38 -4.09
C HIS A 74 -2.22 -0.71 -4.05
N ILE A 75 -2.31 0.57 -4.44
CA ILE A 75 -3.59 1.28 -4.47
C ILE A 75 -4.51 0.74 -5.55
N LEU A 76 -4.00 0.46 -6.75
CA LEU A 76 -4.83 0.01 -7.86
C LEU A 76 -5.37 -1.42 -7.66
N GLN A 77 -4.69 -2.26 -6.88
CA GLN A 77 -5.15 -3.60 -6.53
C GLN A 77 -6.01 -3.61 -5.24
N GLY A 78 -5.86 -2.59 -4.39
CA GLY A 78 -6.61 -2.46 -3.15
C GLY A 78 -8.04 -1.97 -3.38
N ALA A 79 -8.99 -2.90 -3.48
CA ALA A 79 -10.41 -2.57 -3.66
C ALA A 79 -10.94 -1.60 -2.59
N ASP A 80 -10.53 -1.78 -1.34
CA ASP A 80 -10.88 -0.89 -0.22
C ASP A 80 -10.50 0.58 -0.49
N HIS A 81 -9.27 0.81 -0.96
CA HIS A 81 -8.76 2.15 -1.26
C HIS A 81 -9.50 2.78 -2.44
N LEU A 82 -9.74 2.01 -3.50
CA LEU A 82 -10.46 2.51 -4.68
C LEU A 82 -11.91 2.88 -4.34
N LEU A 83 -12.62 2.05 -3.57
CA LEU A 83 -13.99 2.35 -3.13
C LEU A 83 -14.02 3.57 -2.21
N PHE A 84 -13.04 3.71 -1.32
CA PHE A 84 -12.92 4.88 -0.45
C PHE A 84 -12.72 6.18 -1.25
N VAL A 85 -11.75 6.21 -2.17
CA VAL A 85 -11.48 7.38 -3.02
C VAL A 85 -12.67 7.68 -3.94
N PHE A 86 -13.31 6.65 -4.48
CA PHE A 86 -14.51 6.82 -5.30
C PHE A 86 -15.67 7.42 -4.48
N ALA A 87 -15.88 6.96 -3.25
CA ALA A 87 -16.90 7.54 -2.37
C ALA A 87 -16.60 9.01 -2.04
N LEU A 88 -15.34 9.37 -1.78
CA LEU A 88 -14.93 10.77 -1.60
C LEU A 88 -15.19 11.62 -2.86
N LEU A 89 -14.93 11.06 -4.05
CA LEU A 89 -15.21 11.72 -5.32
C LEU A 89 -16.70 12.04 -5.48
N LEU A 90 -17.60 11.15 -5.04
CA LEU A 90 -19.05 11.39 -5.04
C LEU A 90 -19.51 12.42 -4.00
N ILE A 91 -18.77 12.60 -2.90
CA ILE A 91 -19.11 13.54 -1.82
C ILE A 91 -18.57 14.96 -2.10
N VAL A 92 -17.39 15.06 -2.70
CA VAL A 92 -16.64 16.32 -2.82
C VAL A 92 -16.79 16.94 -4.21
N ASN A 93 -17.71 17.90 -4.33
CA ASN A 93 -18.05 18.56 -5.61
C ASN A 93 -16.95 19.46 -6.22
N ASN A 94 -15.84 19.71 -5.52
CA ASN A 94 -14.79 20.63 -5.98
C ASN A 94 -13.46 19.88 -6.13
N MET A 95 -12.90 19.88 -7.34
CA MET A 95 -11.65 19.17 -7.66
C MET A 95 -10.47 19.61 -6.80
N ARG A 96 -10.30 20.91 -6.54
CA ARG A 96 -9.21 21.39 -5.66
C ARG A 96 -9.37 20.84 -4.24
N ARG A 97 -10.60 20.77 -3.75
CA ARG A 97 -10.90 20.25 -2.42
C ARG A 97 -10.73 18.73 -2.35
N LEU A 98 -11.07 18.02 -3.44
CA LEU A 98 -10.86 16.58 -3.58
C LEU A 98 -9.36 16.25 -3.56
N LEU A 99 -8.54 16.97 -4.33
CA LEU A 99 -7.08 16.79 -4.34
C LEU A 99 -6.49 16.97 -2.94
N TRP A 100 -6.82 18.07 -2.24
CA TRP A 100 -6.37 18.27 -0.86
C TRP A 100 -6.84 17.17 0.11
N THR A 101 -8.03 16.61 -0.13
CA THR A 101 -8.58 15.52 0.68
C THR A 101 -7.81 14.22 0.46
N ILE A 102 -7.46 13.91 -0.79
CA ILE A 102 -6.65 12.74 -1.17
C ILE A 102 -5.24 12.87 -0.59
N THR A 103 -4.59 14.02 -0.77
CA THR A 103 -3.27 14.27 -0.19
C THR A 103 -3.29 14.18 1.34
N ALA A 104 -4.35 14.65 2.01
CA ALA A 104 -4.50 14.51 3.46
C ALA A 104 -4.60 13.03 3.89
N PHE A 105 -5.31 12.21 3.12
CA PHE A 105 -5.35 10.76 3.33
C PHE A 105 -3.97 10.13 3.16
N THR A 106 -3.26 10.42 2.06
CA THR A 106 -1.93 9.86 1.80
C THR A 106 -0.93 10.25 2.89
N LEU A 107 -0.96 11.51 3.33
CA LEU A 107 -0.07 12.00 4.37
C LEU A 107 -0.34 11.30 5.70
N ALA A 108 -1.61 11.14 6.09
CA ALA A 108 -1.98 10.40 7.29
C ALA A 108 -1.56 8.92 7.19
N HIS A 109 -1.85 8.28 6.06
CA HIS A 109 -1.46 6.91 5.76
C HIS A 109 0.07 6.73 5.89
N SER A 110 0.84 7.66 5.33
CA SER A 110 2.31 7.68 5.40
C SER A 110 2.82 7.68 6.83
N ILE A 111 2.19 8.49 7.71
CA ILE A 111 2.61 8.60 9.12
C ILE A 111 2.46 7.24 9.82
N THR A 112 1.31 6.60 9.69
CA THR A 112 1.03 5.34 10.38
C THR A 112 1.75 4.14 9.76
N LEU A 113 1.92 4.14 8.43
CA LEU A 113 2.76 3.15 7.75
C LEU A 113 4.20 3.25 8.23
N ALA A 114 4.77 4.46 8.26
CA ALA A 114 6.13 4.67 8.75
C ALA A 114 6.28 4.27 10.23
N ALA A 115 5.32 4.65 11.08
CA ALA A 115 5.33 4.28 12.49
C ALA A 115 5.30 2.76 12.70
N ALA A 116 4.51 2.04 11.91
CA ALA A 116 4.40 0.59 12.00
C ALA A 116 5.61 -0.13 11.39
N THR A 117 6.11 0.31 10.23
CA THR A 117 7.31 -0.25 9.58
C THR A 117 8.57 -0.05 10.41
N LEU A 118 8.70 1.08 11.11
CA LEU A 118 9.83 1.35 12.03
C LEU A 118 9.67 0.64 13.40
N GLY A 119 8.56 -0.07 13.62
CA GLY A 119 8.31 -0.80 14.86
C GLY A 119 7.92 0.08 16.05
N PHE A 120 7.54 1.35 15.83
CA PHE A 120 7.05 2.23 16.90
C PHE A 120 5.65 1.86 17.38
N VAL A 121 4.82 1.31 16.49
CA VAL A 121 3.45 0.91 16.80
C VAL A 121 3.16 -0.45 16.18
N TYR A 122 2.57 -1.35 16.95
CA TYR A 122 2.04 -2.62 16.45
C TYR A 122 0.54 -2.66 16.68
N VAL A 123 -0.22 -2.87 15.60
CA VAL A 123 -1.66 -3.07 15.65
C VAL A 123 -1.97 -4.39 14.95
N PRO A 124 -2.76 -5.30 15.55
CA PRO A 124 -3.19 -6.50 14.86
C PRO A 124 -3.92 -6.14 13.56
N GLN A 125 -3.74 -6.97 12.52
CA GLN A 125 -4.27 -6.67 11.18
C GLN A 125 -5.80 -6.77 11.12
N GLN A 126 -6.40 -7.75 11.80
CA GLN A 126 -7.84 -8.00 11.73
C GLN A 126 -8.69 -6.78 12.17
N PRO A 127 -8.44 -6.10 13.32
CA PRO A 127 -9.16 -4.87 13.70
C PRO A 127 -9.00 -3.75 12.68
N VAL A 128 -7.81 -3.62 12.10
CA VAL A 128 -7.53 -2.58 11.10
C VAL A 128 -8.39 -2.81 9.87
N GLU A 129 -8.44 -4.03 9.34
CA GLU A 129 -9.26 -4.36 8.16
C GLU A 129 -10.75 -4.13 8.41
N ALA A 130 -11.27 -4.48 9.60
CA ALA A 130 -12.66 -4.23 9.95
C ALA A 130 -13.00 -2.72 9.99
N VAL A 131 -12.09 -1.91 10.54
CA VAL A 131 -12.23 -0.45 10.58
C VAL A 131 -12.11 0.18 9.19
N ILE A 132 -11.24 -0.36 8.33
CA ILE A 132 -11.16 0.04 6.91
C ILE A 132 -12.51 -0.18 6.23
N ALA A 133 -13.11 -1.37 6.37
CA ALA A 133 -14.43 -1.65 5.79
C ALA A 133 -15.51 -0.70 6.37
N LEU A 134 -15.47 -0.44 7.68
CA LEU A 134 -16.39 0.48 8.34
C LEU A 134 -16.23 1.93 7.82
N SER A 135 -15.02 2.35 7.47
CA SER A 135 -14.78 3.68 6.90
C SER A 135 -15.47 3.86 5.53
N ILE A 136 -15.49 2.81 4.70
CA ILE A 136 -16.17 2.82 3.40
C ILE A 136 -17.69 2.84 3.61
N LEU A 137 -18.19 2.03 4.54
CA LEU A 137 -19.61 2.02 4.91
C LEU A 137 -20.06 3.40 5.43
N PHE A 138 -19.23 4.03 6.26
CA PHE A 138 -19.46 5.39 6.74
C PHE A 138 -19.59 6.39 5.58
N LEU A 139 -18.69 6.36 4.59
CA LEU A 139 -18.79 7.25 3.43
C LEU A 139 -20.03 6.94 2.57
N ALA A 140 -20.39 5.68 2.39
CA ALA A 140 -21.62 5.30 1.68
C ALA A 140 -22.86 5.90 2.36
N MET A 141 -22.93 5.86 3.69
CA MET A 141 -23.98 6.52 4.46
C MET A 141 -23.95 8.04 4.28
N GLU A 142 -22.78 8.67 4.32
CA GLU A 142 -22.64 10.12 4.12
C GLU A 142 -23.14 10.58 2.74
N ILE A 143 -22.95 9.77 1.69
CA ILE A 143 -23.49 10.04 0.36
C ILE A 143 -25.02 10.06 0.39
N VAL A 144 -25.64 9.04 0.99
CA VAL A 144 -27.12 8.94 1.09
C VAL A 144 -27.69 10.09 1.93
N HIS A 145 -27.07 10.41 3.06
CA HIS A 145 -27.48 11.55 3.91
C HIS A 145 -27.38 12.88 3.16
N GLY A 146 -26.29 13.08 2.40
CA GLY A 146 -26.11 14.24 1.54
C GLY A 146 -27.23 14.39 0.51
N LYS A 147 -27.61 13.31 -0.18
CA LYS A 147 -28.72 13.29 -1.15
C LYS A 147 -30.08 13.62 -0.52
N ASN A 148 -30.28 13.24 0.75
CA ASN A 148 -31.48 13.57 1.53
C ASN A 148 -31.45 14.99 2.14
N GLY A 149 -30.54 15.86 1.71
CA GLY A 149 -30.44 17.25 2.19
C GLY A 149 -29.80 17.40 3.56
N ARG A 150 -29.13 16.36 4.08
CA ARG A 150 -28.45 16.35 5.39
C ARG A 150 -26.94 16.18 5.20
N PRO A 151 -26.19 17.23 4.79
CA PRO A 151 -24.76 17.11 4.56
C PRO A 151 -24.04 16.84 5.88
N GLY A 152 -23.38 15.68 5.95
CA GLY A 152 -22.62 15.22 7.11
C GLY A 152 -21.17 15.69 7.15
N ALA A 153 -20.37 15.06 8.00
CA ALA A 153 -18.98 15.42 8.26
C ALA A 153 -18.09 15.28 7.01
N ALA A 154 -18.27 14.25 6.18
CA ALA A 154 -17.46 14.03 4.99
C ALA A 154 -17.73 15.10 3.93
N SER A 155 -18.94 15.65 3.87
CA SER A 155 -19.25 16.77 2.95
C SER A 155 -18.73 18.11 3.48
N ARG A 156 -18.78 18.33 4.79
CA ARG A 156 -18.36 19.59 5.43
C ARG A 156 -16.85 19.67 5.59
N TRP A 157 -16.21 18.65 6.13
CA TRP A 157 -14.78 18.62 6.46
C TRP A 157 -14.12 17.35 5.86
N PRO A 158 -14.16 17.18 4.52
CA PRO A 158 -13.68 15.96 3.85
C PRO A 158 -12.22 15.65 4.18
N TRP A 159 -11.35 16.65 4.21
CA TRP A 159 -9.93 16.49 4.49
C TRP A 159 -9.67 15.92 5.90
N MET A 160 -10.47 16.29 6.90
CA MET A 160 -10.33 15.76 8.26
C MET A 160 -10.77 14.30 8.33
N VAL A 161 -11.90 13.99 7.70
CA VAL A 161 -12.42 12.62 7.61
C VAL A 161 -11.41 11.72 6.90
N ALA A 162 -10.89 12.17 5.77
CA ALA A 162 -9.89 11.46 4.99
C ALA A 162 -8.57 11.30 5.75
N PHE A 163 -8.13 12.32 6.51
CA PHE A 163 -6.96 12.23 7.38
C PHE A 163 -7.14 11.17 8.48
N ILE A 164 -8.27 11.20 9.20
CA ILE A 164 -8.55 10.22 10.27
C ILE A 164 -8.56 8.79 9.73
N PHE A 165 -9.25 8.55 8.61
CA PHE A 165 -9.27 7.22 8.01
C PHE A 165 -7.91 6.84 7.38
N GLY A 166 -7.17 7.80 6.84
CA GLY A 166 -5.81 7.59 6.35
C GLY A 166 -4.88 7.03 7.42
N LEU A 167 -4.94 7.57 8.65
CA LEU A 167 -4.19 7.02 9.80
C LEU A 167 -4.54 5.55 10.05
N LEU A 168 -5.82 5.18 9.96
CA LEU A 168 -6.24 3.80 10.21
C LEU A 168 -5.79 2.87 9.06
N HIS A 169 -5.89 3.34 7.82
CA HIS A 169 -5.53 2.57 6.62
C HIS A 169 -4.02 2.27 6.56
N GLY A 170 -3.16 3.17 7.04
CA GLY A 170 -1.70 2.97 7.00
C GLY A 170 -1.20 1.78 7.79
N PHE A 171 -1.95 1.32 8.81
CA PHE A 171 -1.63 0.10 9.53
C PHE A 171 -1.88 -1.18 8.71
N GLY A 172 -2.78 -1.14 7.73
CA GLY A 172 -3.21 -2.33 6.99
C GLY A 172 -2.14 -2.91 6.06
N PHE A 173 -1.11 -2.15 5.72
CA PHE A 173 -0.04 -2.57 4.81
C PHE A 173 1.33 -2.74 5.48
N ALA A 174 1.46 -2.37 6.75
CA ALA A 174 2.75 -2.35 7.43
C ALA A 174 3.42 -3.73 7.54
N GLY A 175 2.62 -4.80 7.73
CA GLY A 175 3.12 -6.17 7.78
C GLY A 175 3.75 -6.63 6.46
N ALA A 176 3.10 -6.33 5.33
CA ALA A 176 3.59 -6.71 4.01
C ALA A 176 4.93 -6.04 3.68
N LEU A 177 5.14 -4.78 4.10
CA LEU A 177 6.40 -4.08 3.85
C LEU A 177 7.56 -4.59 4.72
N ALA A 178 7.27 -5.07 5.93
CA ALA A 178 8.26 -5.68 6.81
C ALA A 178 8.79 -7.02 6.25
N GLU A 179 7.95 -7.77 5.52
CA GLU A 179 8.31 -9.05 4.91
C GLU A 179 9.21 -8.93 3.66
N VAL A 180 9.28 -7.75 3.03
CA VAL A 180 10.09 -7.49 1.82
C VAL A 180 11.61 -7.49 2.13
N GLY A 181 12.02 -7.48 3.41
CA GLY A 181 13.42 -7.71 3.80
C GLY A 181 14.40 -6.59 3.40
N LEU A 182 13.93 -5.34 3.40
CA LEU A 182 14.72 -4.17 3.02
C LEU A 182 15.97 -3.95 3.90
N PRO A 183 17.10 -3.51 3.31
CA PRO A 183 18.19 -2.88 4.06
C PRO A 183 17.63 -1.73 4.92
N GLN A 184 17.92 -1.69 6.23
CA GLN A 184 17.31 -0.70 7.14
C GLN A 184 17.53 0.75 6.70
N GLN A 185 18.69 1.05 6.11
CA GLN A 185 19.03 2.38 5.57
C GLN A 185 18.17 2.80 4.36
N ALA A 186 17.60 1.84 3.62
CA ALA A 186 16.75 2.10 2.45
C ALA A 186 15.29 2.34 2.83
N ILE A 187 14.87 2.01 4.06
CA ILE A 187 13.47 2.11 4.51
C ILE A 187 12.89 3.52 4.35
N PRO A 188 13.57 4.61 4.77
CA PRO A 188 12.99 5.96 4.61
C PRO A 188 12.77 6.33 3.15
N LEU A 189 13.74 6.01 2.27
CA LEU A 189 13.63 6.28 0.84
C LEU A 189 12.50 5.43 0.22
N ALA A 190 12.42 4.15 0.57
CA ALA A 190 11.36 3.26 0.13
C ALA A 190 9.98 3.77 0.55
N LEU A 191 9.81 4.21 1.81
CA LEU A 191 8.55 4.75 2.32
C LEU A 191 8.12 6.03 1.60
N VAL A 192 9.06 6.95 1.34
CA VAL A 192 8.74 8.19 0.60
C VAL A 192 8.24 7.85 -0.80
N PHE A 193 8.99 7.04 -1.55
CA PHE A 193 8.63 6.73 -2.95
C PHE A 193 7.43 5.79 -3.06
N PHE A 194 7.20 4.92 -2.07
CA PHE A 194 5.96 4.17 -1.95
C PHE A 194 4.76 5.11 -1.83
N ASN A 195 4.81 6.11 -0.95
CA ASN A 195 3.70 7.06 -0.79
C ASN A 195 3.53 8.00 -2.00
N VAL A 196 4.62 8.35 -2.69
CA VAL A 196 4.53 9.02 -4.01
C VAL A 196 3.77 8.13 -5.00
N GLY A 197 4.08 6.83 -5.03
CA GLY A 197 3.36 5.85 -5.84
C GLY A 197 1.88 5.75 -5.49
N VAL A 198 1.54 5.73 -4.20
CA VAL A 198 0.16 5.73 -3.68
C VAL A 198 -0.61 6.95 -4.19
N GLU A 199 -0.06 8.16 -4.01
CA GLU A 199 -0.70 9.40 -4.47
C GLU A 199 -0.92 9.37 -5.99
N LEU A 200 0.10 8.97 -6.75
CA LEU A 200 -0.01 8.83 -8.21
C LEU A 200 -1.10 7.83 -8.61
N GLY A 201 -1.17 6.68 -7.94
CA GLY A 201 -2.21 5.67 -8.15
C GLY A 201 -3.62 6.22 -7.93
N GLN A 202 -3.83 6.95 -6.83
CA GLN A 202 -5.11 7.58 -6.52
C GLN A 202 -5.48 8.65 -7.55
N LEU A 203 -4.53 9.50 -7.96
CA LEU A 203 -4.75 10.52 -8.97
C LEU A 203 -5.10 9.92 -10.33
N MET A 204 -4.39 8.86 -10.75
CA MET A 204 -4.71 8.12 -11.99
C MET A 204 -6.13 7.56 -11.96
N PHE A 205 -6.54 6.97 -10.83
CA PHE A 205 -7.90 6.47 -10.66
C PHE A 205 -8.95 7.60 -10.75
N VAL A 206 -8.74 8.70 -10.02
CA VAL A 206 -9.66 9.85 -10.03
C VAL A 206 -9.80 10.44 -11.43
N VAL A 207 -8.68 10.67 -12.12
CA VAL A 207 -8.70 11.18 -13.50
C VAL A 207 -9.47 10.24 -14.42
N SER A 208 -9.25 8.92 -14.29
CA SER A 208 -9.95 7.92 -15.09
C SER A 208 -11.47 7.97 -14.88
N VAL A 209 -11.91 8.00 -13.61
CA VAL A 209 -13.34 8.09 -13.26
C VAL A 209 -13.97 9.38 -13.78
N VAL A 210 -13.30 10.52 -13.59
CA VAL A 210 -13.80 11.82 -14.07
C VAL A 210 -13.90 11.86 -15.59
N LEU A 211 -12.91 11.32 -16.31
CA LEU A 211 -12.93 11.24 -17.77
C LEU A 211 -14.06 10.36 -18.29
N ILE A 212 -14.30 9.20 -17.65
CA ILE A 212 -15.43 8.33 -17.99
C ILE A 212 -16.75 9.05 -17.78
N GLY A 213 -16.92 9.72 -16.63
CA GLY A 213 -18.12 10.50 -16.33
C GLY A 213 -18.35 11.63 -17.35
N TRP A 214 -17.29 12.38 -17.69
CA TRP A 214 -17.32 13.44 -18.69
C TRP A 214 -17.70 12.91 -20.09
N MET A 215 -17.14 11.76 -20.50
CA MET A 215 -17.44 11.14 -21.78
C MET A 215 -18.89 10.66 -21.86
N LEU A 216 -19.39 9.99 -20.83
CA LEU A 216 -20.79 9.56 -20.75
C LEU A 216 -21.77 10.74 -20.78
N HIS A 217 -21.40 11.85 -20.13
CA HIS A 217 -22.16 13.09 -20.19
C HIS A 217 -22.19 13.67 -21.61
N LYS A 218 -21.04 13.74 -22.30
CA LYS A 218 -20.94 14.22 -23.68
C LYS A 218 -21.77 13.39 -24.66
N LEU A 219 -21.86 12.08 -24.43
CA LEU A 219 -22.65 11.15 -25.24
C LEU A 219 -24.16 11.15 -24.91
N LYS A 220 -24.63 12.07 -24.05
CA LYS A 220 -26.04 12.22 -23.62
C LYS A 220 -26.61 10.99 -22.88
N TYR A 221 -25.76 10.15 -22.27
CA TYR A 221 -26.20 9.04 -21.41
C TYR A 221 -26.54 9.50 -19.97
N GLN A 222 -27.08 10.71 -19.80
CA GLN A 222 -27.34 11.31 -18.48
C GLN A 222 -28.30 10.47 -17.62
N GLN A 223 -29.37 9.93 -18.21
CA GLN A 223 -30.31 9.05 -17.49
C GLN A 223 -29.66 7.74 -17.01
N LEU A 224 -28.63 7.25 -17.72
CA LEU A 224 -27.85 6.09 -17.31
C LEU A 224 -26.96 6.46 -16.11
N LEU A 225 -26.35 7.64 -16.12
CA LEU A 225 -25.50 8.14 -15.03
C LEU A 225 -26.29 8.30 -13.72
N ASP A 226 -27.48 8.90 -13.74
CA ASP A 226 -28.26 9.13 -12.51
C ASP A 226 -28.71 7.81 -11.86
N ARG A 227 -29.12 6.84 -12.69
CA ARG A 227 -29.48 5.48 -12.23
C ARG A 227 -28.25 4.72 -11.76
N ALA A 228 -27.15 4.81 -12.50
CA ALA A 228 -25.89 4.17 -12.16
C ALA A 228 -25.34 4.73 -10.85
N GLU A 229 -25.41 6.03 -10.61
CA GLU A 229 -24.92 6.64 -9.38
C GLU A 229 -25.65 6.10 -8.15
N THR A 230 -26.98 6.01 -8.23
CA THR A 230 -27.77 5.42 -7.14
C THR A 230 -27.42 3.96 -6.94
N ALA A 231 -27.35 3.17 -8.01
CA ALA A 231 -26.95 1.76 -7.94
C ALA A 231 -25.54 1.59 -7.36
N MET A 232 -24.57 2.41 -7.76
CA MET A 232 -23.20 2.39 -7.25
C MET A 232 -23.15 2.68 -5.76
N VAL A 233 -23.88 3.69 -5.27
CA VAL A 233 -23.91 4.00 -3.83
C VAL A 233 -24.47 2.83 -3.01
N TYR A 234 -25.56 2.22 -3.47
CA TYR A 234 -26.10 1.02 -2.80
C TYR A 234 -25.16 -0.18 -2.88
N SER A 235 -24.46 -0.38 -4.00
CA SER A 235 -23.45 -1.42 -4.14
C SER A 235 -22.27 -1.22 -3.18
N ILE A 236 -21.75 0.01 -3.08
CA ILE A 236 -20.68 0.35 -2.13
C ILE A 236 -21.14 0.08 -0.70
N GLY A 237 -22.35 0.53 -0.34
CA GLY A 237 -22.93 0.29 0.98
C GLY A 237 -23.12 -1.21 1.28
N GLY A 238 -23.60 -1.99 0.30
CA GLY A 238 -23.80 -3.43 0.44
C GLY A 238 -22.49 -4.20 0.59
N ILE A 239 -21.51 -3.95 -0.29
CA ILE A 239 -20.19 -4.59 -0.25
C ILE A 239 -19.46 -4.24 1.05
N SER A 240 -19.43 -2.96 1.42
CA SER A 240 -18.76 -2.54 2.67
C SER A 240 -19.46 -3.09 3.92
N SER A 241 -20.78 -3.18 3.94
CA SER A 241 -21.51 -3.83 5.03
C SER A 241 -21.13 -5.31 5.14
N PHE A 242 -21.11 -6.03 4.01
CA PHE A 242 -20.68 -7.42 3.96
C PHE A 242 -19.26 -7.59 4.49
N TRP A 243 -18.30 -6.78 4.03
CA TRP A 243 -16.91 -6.82 4.50
C TRP A 243 -16.76 -6.50 5.99
N VAL A 244 -17.56 -5.58 6.54
CA VAL A 244 -17.57 -5.34 7.99
C VAL A 244 -17.96 -6.61 8.73
N PHE A 245 -19.06 -7.28 8.33
CA PHE A 245 -19.49 -8.52 8.98
C PHE A 245 -18.47 -9.65 8.80
N GLU A 246 -17.95 -9.83 7.59
CA GLU A 246 -16.93 -10.84 7.28
C GLU A 246 -15.72 -10.66 8.19
N ARG A 247 -15.12 -9.46 8.21
CA ARG A 247 -13.90 -9.16 8.96
C ARG A 247 -14.13 -9.18 10.48
N VAL A 248 -15.32 -8.81 10.95
CA VAL A 248 -15.67 -8.88 12.37
C VAL A 248 -15.94 -10.32 12.84
N SER A 249 -16.46 -11.19 11.97
CA SER A 249 -16.76 -12.58 12.34
C SER A 249 -15.52 -13.47 12.51
N VAL A 250 -14.34 -12.97 12.12
CA VAL A 250 -13.05 -13.65 12.25
C VAL A 250 -12.38 -13.39 13.62
N PHE A 251 -12.93 -12.48 14.44
CA PHE A 251 -12.54 -12.29 15.85
C PHE A 251 -13.12 -13.39 16.75
#